data_AF-A0A9D8AV26-F1
#
_entry.id   AF-A0A9D8AV26-F1
#
_cell.length_a   1.000
_cell.length_b   1.000
_cell.length_c   1.000
_cell.angle_alpha   90.00
_cell.angle_beta   90.00
_cell.angle_gamma   90.00
#
_symmetry.space_group_name_H-M   'P 1'
#
loop_
_entity.id
_entity.type
_entity.pdbx_description
1 polymer ?
#
loop_
_entity_poly.entity_id
_entity_poly.type
_entity_poly.pdbx_seq_one_letter_code
_entity_poly.pdbx_strand_id
1 'polypeptide(L)'
;MDRMTAAERIKINRWLLVLLTVGAATLGLAPLALFLGRPRLLWYALGGCALLAFATVFRTRSGKGKTHAANSPGFLEFLIGGLAMIYVPAFGGILSLILYCAVYGVAWLLGALFSWLGLGIQVSPGLVATYPSAVLAAGVALISGVRTDELRDKLYKEVAGTKSDFYDLIARQRRWLIGCGTVAVIVLGIVGTTGILRQVVDTWIYVLLQLFLTVVSAPLWIAGELTSTSPRAVRAVAKLLKGMDYQITESPRTGDEAFDPLLINVDLLAYDGEHAFAVQVRTEGGSSAPPDWTAASALQNAAWALDDVGPDFGLTSQEVEPCMVLVGIEPDKRLREFSAEGGFWLVEVPDKGVIDQVILTEDEGDLRELARQYLGALAAGEHAQSPDDGPDGPGGQR
;
A
#
# COMPACT_ATOMS: atom_id res chain seq x y z
N MET A 1 -15.30 30.86 0.52
CA MET A 1 -14.89 29.66 1.28
C MET A 1 -13.65 30.05 2.06
N ASP A 2 -13.87 30.42 3.31
CA ASP A 2 -12.89 31.03 4.20
C ASP A 2 -11.68 30.15 4.45
N ARG A 3 -10.52 30.79 4.69
CA ARG A 3 -9.25 30.15 5.01
C ARG A 3 -9.35 29.46 6.36
N MET A 4 -9.90 28.24 6.37
CA MET A 4 -9.77 27.32 7.48
C MET A 4 -8.29 27.17 7.84
N THR A 5 -7.99 27.38 9.13
CA THR A 5 -6.65 27.25 9.67
C THR A 5 -6.16 25.80 9.51
N ALA A 6 -4.84 25.60 9.40
CA ALA A 6 -4.26 24.24 9.26
C ALA A 6 -4.71 23.31 10.41
N ALA A 7 -4.87 23.85 11.63
CA ALA A 7 -5.37 23.13 12.79
C ALA A 7 -6.83 22.65 12.64
N GLU A 8 -7.70 23.45 12.00
CA GLU A 8 -9.08 23.06 11.73
C GLU A 8 -9.14 21.99 10.63
N ARG A 9 -8.31 22.08 9.59
CA ARG A 9 -8.21 21.02 8.57
C ARG A 9 -7.79 19.69 9.19
N ILE A 10 -6.78 19.70 10.06
CA ILE A 10 -6.32 18.51 10.79
C ILE A 10 -7.45 17.92 11.65
N LYS A 11 -8.26 18.74 12.33
CA LYS A 11 -9.40 18.25 13.13
C LYS A 11 -10.52 17.65 12.26
N ILE A 12 -10.88 18.31 11.15
CA ILE A 12 -11.92 17.80 10.23
C ILE A 12 -11.48 16.47 9.61
N ASN A 13 -10.21 16.36 9.24
CA ASN A 13 -9.65 15.15 8.63
C ASN A 13 -9.69 13.95 9.57
N ARG A 14 -9.53 14.14 10.89
CA ARG A 14 -9.62 13.06 11.88
C ARG A 14 -11.03 12.50 12.03
N TRP A 15 -12.03 13.37 12.15
CA TRP A 15 -13.43 12.93 12.20
C TRP A 15 -13.84 12.26 10.90
N LEU A 16 -13.35 12.76 9.77
CA LEU A 16 -13.58 12.13 8.47
C LEU A 16 -12.97 10.73 8.40
N LEU A 17 -11.74 10.51 8.88
CA LEU A 17 -11.13 9.18 8.95
C LEU A 17 -11.95 8.22 9.81
N VAL A 18 -12.37 8.64 11.01
CA VAL A 18 -13.23 7.82 11.89
C VAL A 18 -14.55 7.48 11.18
N LEU A 19 -15.19 8.47 10.54
CA LEU A 19 -16.44 8.28 9.83
C LEU A 19 -16.30 7.34 8.63
N LEU A 20 -15.19 7.44 7.88
CA LEU A 20 -14.87 6.55 6.77
C LEU A 20 -14.64 5.12 7.26
N THR A 21 -13.88 4.92 8.34
CA THR A 21 -13.66 3.58 8.90
C THR A 21 -14.96 2.95 9.39
N VAL A 22 -15.77 3.70 10.16
CA VAL A 22 -17.05 3.21 10.67
C VAL A 22 -18.03 2.95 9.53
N GLY A 23 -18.07 3.84 8.53
CA GLY A 23 -18.87 3.68 7.32
C GLY A 23 -18.46 2.43 6.54
N ALA A 24 -17.16 2.20 6.36
CA ALA A 24 -16.62 1.03 5.69
C ALA A 24 -16.93 -0.28 6.44
N ALA A 25 -16.77 -0.30 7.77
CA ALA A 25 -17.16 -1.43 8.62
C ALA A 25 -18.67 -1.71 8.54
N THR A 26 -19.49 -0.66 8.54
CA THR A 26 -20.95 -0.79 8.40
C THR A 26 -21.32 -1.41 7.06
N LEU A 27 -20.80 -0.86 5.97
CA LEU A 27 -21.09 -1.33 4.61
C LEU A 27 -20.57 -2.76 4.40
N GLY A 28 -19.36 -3.06 4.89
CA GLY A 28 -18.75 -4.38 4.74
C GLY A 28 -19.44 -5.48 5.55
N LEU A 29 -20.05 -5.18 6.71
CA LEU A 29 -20.74 -6.17 7.55
C LEU A 29 -22.26 -6.17 7.42
N ALA A 30 -22.85 -5.16 6.77
CA ALA A 30 -24.29 -5.05 6.61
C ALA A 30 -24.93 -6.30 5.97
N PRO A 31 -24.40 -6.88 4.87
CA PRO A 31 -25.04 -8.05 4.26
C PRO A 31 -25.04 -9.26 5.21
N LEU A 32 -23.95 -9.50 5.95
CA LEU A 32 -23.90 -10.55 6.98
C LEU A 32 -24.97 -10.34 8.06
N ALA A 33 -25.11 -9.14 8.59
CA ALA A 33 -26.05 -8.89 9.69
C ALA A 33 -27.52 -9.02 9.27
N LEU A 34 -27.82 -8.64 8.01
CA LEU A 34 -29.12 -8.87 7.39
C LEU A 34 -29.36 -10.37 7.17
N PHE A 35 -28.36 -11.11 6.69
CA PHE A 35 -28.40 -12.56 6.54
C PHE A 35 -28.69 -13.27 7.88
N LEU A 36 -28.06 -12.83 8.98
CA LEU A 36 -28.30 -13.38 10.32
C LEU A 36 -29.66 -13.00 10.91
N GLY A 37 -30.43 -12.10 10.27
CA GLY A 37 -31.70 -11.58 10.79
C GLY A 37 -31.55 -10.79 12.09
N ARG A 38 -30.35 -10.30 12.38
CA ARG A 38 -29.99 -9.64 13.65
C ARG A 38 -29.26 -8.31 13.40
N PRO A 39 -29.91 -7.34 12.74
CA PRO A 39 -29.27 -6.05 12.41
C PRO A 39 -28.81 -5.29 13.66
N ARG A 40 -29.40 -5.55 14.82
CA ARG A 40 -29.00 -4.92 16.09
C ARG A 40 -27.58 -5.29 16.53
N LEU A 41 -27.04 -6.43 16.09
CA LEU A 41 -25.66 -6.82 16.41
C LEU A 41 -24.63 -5.90 15.75
N LEU A 42 -24.97 -5.27 14.62
CA LEU A 42 -24.12 -4.25 13.99
C LEU A 42 -23.89 -3.08 14.94
N TRP A 43 -24.90 -2.60 15.66
CA TRP A 43 -24.73 -1.42 16.51
C TRP A 43 -23.64 -1.62 17.58
N TYR A 44 -23.53 -2.82 18.14
CA TYR A 44 -22.47 -3.12 19.12
C TYR A 44 -21.08 -3.20 18.47
N ALA A 45 -20.98 -3.88 17.32
CA ALA A 45 -19.73 -3.96 16.57
C ALA A 45 -19.27 -2.57 16.06
N LEU A 46 -20.21 -1.74 15.62
CA LEU A 46 -19.97 -0.37 15.16
C LEU A 46 -19.59 0.56 16.31
N GLY A 47 -20.24 0.45 17.48
CA GLY A 47 -19.85 1.19 18.67
C GLY A 47 -18.42 0.88 19.09
N GLY A 48 -18.03 -0.40 19.08
CA GLY A 48 -16.66 -0.83 19.34
C GLY A 48 -15.66 -0.34 18.29
N CYS A 49 -16.00 -0.47 17.01
CA CYS A 49 -15.17 0.03 15.89
C CYS A 49 -14.97 1.55 15.98
N ALA A 50 -16.04 2.32 16.24
CA ALA A 50 -15.98 3.77 16.39
C ALA A 50 -15.10 4.18 17.58
N LEU A 51 -15.22 3.47 18.72
CA LEU A 51 -14.41 3.73 19.90
C LEU A 51 -12.92 3.45 19.63
N LEU A 52 -12.60 2.35 18.93
CA LEU A 52 -11.22 2.04 18.58
C LEU A 52 -10.65 2.98 17.52
N ALA A 53 -11.40 3.29 16.46
CA ALA A 53 -10.99 4.28 15.45
C ALA A 53 -10.77 5.66 16.08
N PHE A 54 -11.62 6.05 17.02
CA PHE A 54 -11.41 7.27 17.79
C PHE A 54 -10.15 7.16 18.66
N ALA A 55 -9.95 6.06 19.37
CA ALA A 55 -8.77 5.86 20.20
C ALA A 55 -7.46 5.89 19.38
N THR A 56 -7.40 5.26 18.21
CA THR A 56 -6.21 5.26 17.34
C THR A 56 -5.90 6.64 16.78
N VAL A 57 -6.89 7.29 16.15
CA VAL A 57 -6.74 8.63 15.56
C VAL A 57 -6.40 9.71 16.60
N PHE A 58 -6.84 9.55 17.85
CA PHE A 58 -6.54 10.52 18.91
C PHE A 58 -5.33 10.16 19.78
N ARG A 59 -4.89 8.89 19.84
CA ARG A 59 -3.65 8.48 20.53
C ARG A 59 -2.40 8.92 19.79
N THR A 60 -2.46 8.96 18.45
CA THR A 60 -1.36 9.47 17.60
C THR A 60 -1.03 10.96 17.83
N ARG A 61 -1.81 11.66 18.68
CA ARG A 61 -1.54 13.02 19.18
C ARG A 61 -0.25 13.15 20.01
N SER A 62 0.32 12.04 20.49
CA SER A 62 1.53 12.07 21.34
C SER A 62 2.85 12.07 20.58
N GLY A 63 2.85 11.71 19.29
CA GLY A 63 4.05 11.82 18.46
C GLY A 63 4.19 13.26 18.00
N LYS A 64 5.26 13.95 18.39
CA LYS A 64 5.71 15.22 17.78
C LYS A 64 6.18 15.02 16.33
N GLY A 65 5.55 14.10 15.58
CA GLY A 65 5.76 13.90 14.16
C GLY A 65 5.06 15.05 13.44
N LYS A 66 5.86 16.02 13.00
CA LYS A 66 5.44 17.13 12.16
C LYS A 66 4.64 16.54 11.00
N THR A 67 3.34 16.85 10.95
CA THR A 67 2.50 16.47 9.82
C THR A 67 2.84 17.43 8.69
N HIS A 68 3.96 17.19 8.01
CA HIS A 68 4.38 17.95 6.83
C HIS A 68 3.54 17.57 5.60
N ALA A 69 2.25 17.31 5.76
CA ALA A 69 1.36 17.03 4.64
C ALA A 69 1.05 18.34 3.91
N ALA A 70 1.99 18.79 3.06
CA ALA A 70 1.81 19.96 2.21
C ALA A 70 0.62 19.80 1.24
N ASN A 71 0.24 18.56 0.90
CA ASN A 71 -0.90 18.24 0.05
C ASN A 71 -2.01 17.54 0.84
N SER A 72 -3.13 18.24 1.06
CA SER A 72 -4.33 17.62 1.63
C SER A 72 -5.00 16.72 0.59
N PRO A 73 -5.35 15.45 0.94
CA PRO A 73 -6.05 14.55 0.03
C PRO A 73 -7.34 15.15 -0.52
N GLY A 74 -7.58 14.93 -1.80
CA GLY A 74 -8.84 15.32 -2.43
C GLY A 74 -10.02 14.49 -1.94
N PHE A 75 -11.25 14.99 -2.17
CA PHE A 75 -12.48 14.25 -1.84
C PHE A 75 -12.53 12.85 -2.46
N LEU A 76 -12.06 12.70 -3.71
CA LEU A 76 -12.03 11.40 -4.40
C LEU A 76 -11.03 10.42 -3.77
N GLU A 77 -9.90 10.90 -3.24
CA GLU A 77 -8.91 10.07 -2.55
C GLU A 77 -9.50 9.51 -1.25
N PHE A 78 -10.19 10.35 -0.48
CA PHE A 78 -10.94 9.91 0.69
C PHE A 78 -12.04 8.91 0.36
N LEU A 79 -12.79 9.14 -0.72
CA LEU A 79 -13.86 8.24 -1.15
C LEU A 79 -13.29 6.85 -1.49
N ILE A 80 -12.18 6.81 -2.24
CA ILE A 80 -11.54 5.56 -2.64
C ILE A 80 -10.86 4.88 -1.46
N GLY A 81 -10.20 5.63 -0.58
CA GLY A 81 -9.66 5.09 0.67
C GLY A 81 -10.75 4.47 1.54
N GLY A 82 -11.91 5.11 1.64
CA GLY A 82 -13.10 4.56 2.31
C GLY A 82 -13.61 3.28 1.65
N LEU A 83 -13.69 3.25 0.31
CA LEU A 83 -14.09 2.05 -0.45
C LEU A 83 -13.07 0.90 -0.29
N ALA A 84 -11.77 1.20 -0.29
CA ALA A 84 -10.71 0.22 -0.05
C ALA A 84 -10.84 -0.38 1.36
N MET A 85 -11.15 0.43 2.37
CA MET A 85 -11.36 -0.01 3.75
C MET A 85 -12.56 -0.95 3.92
N ILE A 86 -13.50 -1.02 2.96
CA ILE A 86 -14.60 -2.00 2.99
C ILE A 86 -14.07 -3.43 2.87
N TYR A 87 -12.88 -3.63 2.30
CA TYR A 87 -12.31 -4.95 2.06
C TYR A 87 -12.18 -5.82 3.32
N VAL A 88 -11.56 -5.30 4.37
CA VAL A 88 -11.35 -6.03 5.64
C VAL A 88 -12.67 -6.51 6.26
N PRO A 89 -13.68 -5.64 6.51
CA PRO A 89 -14.97 -6.07 7.04
C PRO A 89 -15.75 -6.95 6.05
N ALA A 90 -15.66 -6.69 4.74
CA ALA A 90 -16.34 -7.52 3.73
C ALA A 90 -15.77 -8.95 3.68
N PHE A 91 -14.45 -9.09 3.68
CA PHE A 91 -13.78 -10.38 3.71
C PHE A 91 -14.07 -11.14 5.01
N GLY A 92 -13.98 -10.45 6.16
CA GLY A 92 -14.33 -11.05 7.44
C GLY A 92 -15.81 -11.46 7.54
N GLY A 93 -16.71 -10.77 6.84
CA GLY A 93 -18.10 -11.19 6.69
C GLY A 93 -18.25 -12.48 5.89
N ILE A 94 -17.45 -12.69 4.83
CA ILE A 94 -17.41 -13.98 4.11
C ILE A 94 -16.92 -15.10 5.02
N LEU A 95 -15.84 -14.88 5.77
CA LEU A 95 -15.35 -15.86 6.75
C LEU A 95 -16.42 -16.19 7.81
N SER A 96 -17.17 -15.19 8.26
CA SER A 96 -18.27 -15.35 9.21
C SER A 96 -19.45 -16.14 8.63
N LEU A 97 -19.75 -15.97 7.34
CA LEU A 97 -20.76 -16.79 6.62
C LEU A 97 -20.30 -18.24 6.48
N ILE A 98 -19.03 -18.48 6.13
CA ILE A 98 -18.47 -19.84 6.04
C ILE A 98 -18.55 -20.53 7.41
N LEU A 99 -18.14 -19.83 8.47
CA LEU A 99 -18.25 -20.32 9.85
C LEU A 99 -19.71 -20.59 10.24
N TYR A 100 -20.64 -19.71 9.85
CA TYR A 100 -22.07 -19.89 10.11
C TYR A 100 -22.56 -21.19 9.48
N CYS A 101 -22.29 -21.39 8.19
CA CYS A 101 -22.72 -22.60 7.46
C CYS A 101 -22.12 -23.88 8.07
N ALA A 102 -20.85 -23.84 8.47
CA ALA A 102 -20.18 -24.97 9.11
C ALA A 102 -20.84 -25.34 10.46
N VAL A 103 -21.00 -24.35 11.35
CA VAL A 103 -21.61 -24.57 12.67
C VAL A 103 -23.09 -24.96 12.55
N TYR A 104 -23.82 -24.35 11.61
CA TYR A 104 -25.21 -24.70 11.32
C TYR A 104 -25.32 -26.17 10.89
N GLY A 105 -24.47 -26.61 9.96
CA GLY A 105 -24.44 -27.99 9.49
C GLY A 105 -24.16 -28.98 10.62
N VAL A 106 -23.18 -28.70 11.48
CA VAL A 106 -22.88 -29.53 12.66
C VAL A 106 -24.04 -29.56 13.65
N ALA A 107 -24.62 -28.41 14.00
CA ALA A 107 -25.73 -28.33 14.93
C ALA A 107 -27.01 -29.02 14.39
N TRP A 108 -27.22 -28.95 13.08
CA TRP A 108 -28.30 -29.68 12.40
C TRP A 108 -28.07 -31.20 12.46
N LEU A 109 -26.86 -31.68 12.16
CA LEU A 109 -26.50 -33.10 12.27
C LEU A 109 -26.67 -33.62 13.70
N LEU A 110 -26.24 -32.84 14.70
CA LEU A 110 -26.44 -33.19 16.11
C LEU A 110 -27.92 -33.24 16.49
N GLY A 111 -28.73 -32.29 16.03
CA GLY A 111 -30.17 -32.29 16.23
C GLY A 111 -30.85 -33.52 15.60
N ALA A 112 -30.44 -33.89 14.38
CA ALA A 112 -30.90 -35.11 13.71
C ALA A 112 -30.50 -36.37 14.49
N LEU A 113 -29.26 -36.43 14.99
CA LEU A 113 -28.76 -37.53 15.81
C LEU A 113 -29.53 -37.67 17.13
N PHE A 114 -29.80 -36.57 17.84
CA PHE A 114 -30.58 -36.58 19.09
C PHE A 114 -32.03 -36.98 18.87
N SER A 115 -32.61 -36.57 17.74
CA SER A 115 -33.96 -36.98 17.34
C SER A 115 -34.01 -38.48 17.05
N TRP A 116 -32.99 -39.02 16.36
CA TRP A 116 -32.85 -40.45 16.08
C TRP A 116 -32.65 -41.29 17.36
N LEU A 117 -31.87 -40.78 18.33
CA LEU A 117 -31.65 -41.42 19.63
C LEU A 117 -32.83 -41.27 20.61
N GLY A 118 -33.88 -40.52 20.27
CA GLY A 118 -35.04 -40.30 21.14
C GLY A 118 -34.75 -39.45 22.39
N LEU A 119 -33.68 -38.64 22.37
CA LEU A 119 -33.21 -37.88 23.55
C LEU A 119 -34.06 -36.64 23.89
N GLY A 120 -35.01 -36.25 23.01
CA GLY A 120 -35.89 -35.10 23.24
C GLY A 120 -35.19 -33.73 23.27
N ILE A 121 -33.89 -33.66 22.97
CA ILE A 121 -33.10 -32.43 22.98
C ILE A 121 -33.39 -31.63 21.70
N GLN A 122 -33.97 -30.43 21.85
CA GLN A 122 -34.20 -29.50 20.76
C GLN A 122 -32.98 -28.58 20.59
N VAL A 123 -32.15 -28.86 19.58
CA VAL A 123 -31.06 -27.95 19.16
C VAL A 123 -31.62 -26.98 18.12
N SER A 124 -31.41 -25.68 18.31
CA SER A 124 -31.71 -24.66 17.30
C SER A 124 -30.44 -24.33 16.51
N PRO A 125 -30.24 -24.89 15.29
CA PRO A 125 -28.97 -24.75 14.58
C PRO A 125 -28.66 -23.30 14.22
N GLY A 126 -29.70 -22.52 13.88
CA GLY A 126 -29.59 -21.10 13.57
C GLY A 126 -29.06 -20.28 14.75
N LEU A 127 -29.58 -20.52 15.97
CA LEU A 127 -29.09 -19.81 17.16
C LEU A 127 -27.65 -20.19 17.49
N VAL A 128 -27.32 -21.49 17.43
CA VAL A 128 -25.97 -21.99 17.73
C VAL A 128 -24.95 -21.43 16.74
N ALA A 129 -25.28 -21.34 15.44
CA ALA A 129 -24.40 -20.79 14.41
C ALA A 129 -24.29 -19.26 14.46
N THR A 130 -25.33 -18.54 14.89
CA THR A 130 -25.33 -17.07 14.89
C THR A 130 -24.28 -16.49 15.84
N TYR A 131 -24.12 -17.04 17.05
CA TYR A 131 -23.20 -16.48 18.05
C TYR A 131 -21.73 -16.46 17.61
N PRO A 132 -21.10 -17.59 17.21
CA PRO A 132 -19.70 -17.59 16.81
C PRO A 132 -19.45 -16.71 15.57
N SER A 133 -20.37 -16.70 14.60
CA SER A 133 -20.28 -15.82 13.44
C SER A 133 -20.40 -14.34 13.80
N ALA A 134 -21.30 -13.99 14.72
CA ALA A 134 -21.43 -12.61 15.21
C ALA A 134 -20.18 -12.17 15.99
N VAL A 135 -19.59 -13.06 16.79
CA VAL A 135 -18.33 -12.80 17.52
C VAL A 135 -17.19 -12.55 16.55
N LEU A 136 -17.05 -13.38 15.51
CA LEU A 136 -16.03 -13.19 14.47
C LEU A 136 -16.23 -11.86 13.73
N ALA A 137 -17.47 -11.55 13.31
CA ALA A 137 -17.80 -10.29 12.65
C ALA A 137 -17.50 -9.07 13.53
N ALA A 138 -17.83 -9.14 14.82
CA ALA A 138 -17.48 -8.09 15.78
C ALA A 138 -15.96 -7.94 15.92
N GLY A 139 -15.21 -9.05 16.02
CA GLY A 139 -13.75 -9.03 16.03
C GLY A 139 -13.16 -8.35 14.79
N VAL A 140 -13.68 -8.65 13.60
CA VAL A 140 -13.25 -8.01 12.35
C VAL A 140 -13.57 -6.52 12.36
N ALA A 141 -14.76 -6.10 12.83
CA ALA A 141 -15.10 -4.69 12.95
C ALA A 141 -14.11 -3.94 13.87
N LEU A 142 -13.69 -4.57 14.96
CA LEU A 142 -12.69 -4.00 15.87
C LEU A 142 -11.31 -3.87 15.19
N ILE A 143 -10.89 -4.89 14.43
CA ILE A 143 -9.65 -4.84 13.63
C ILE A 143 -9.70 -3.68 12.64
N SER A 144 -10.83 -3.45 11.95
CA SER A 144 -10.99 -2.29 11.06
C SER A 144 -10.80 -0.96 11.80
N GLY A 145 -11.27 -0.84 13.05
CA GLY A 145 -11.04 0.32 13.89
C GLY A 145 -9.55 0.58 14.16
N VAL A 146 -8.78 -0.47 14.46
CA VAL A 146 -7.32 -0.38 14.67
C VAL A 146 -6.60 0.03 13.38
N ARG A 147 -7.04 -0.48 12.22
CA ARG A 147 -6.47 -0.15 10.91
C ARG A 147 -6.78 1.26 10.38
N THR A 148 -7.42 2.11 11.18
CA THR A 148 -7.61 3.52 10.79
C THR A 148 -6.29 4.25 10.59
N ASP A 149 -5.24 3.86 11.33
CA ASP A 149 -3.90 4.41 11.14
C ASP A 149 -3.31 4.01 9.77
N GLU A 150 -3.53 2.78 9.29
CA GLU A 150 -3.11 2.37 7.94
C GLU A 150 -3.79 3.21 6.84
N LEU A 151 -5.10 3.48 6.99
CA LEU A 151 -5.82 4.37 6.07
C LEU A 151 -5.25 5.79 6.12
N ARG A 152 -4.95 6.28 7.34
CA ARG A 152 -4.34 7.58 7.53
C ARG A 152 -2.99 7.65 6.82
N ASP A 153 -2.13 6.64 6.94
CA ASP A 153 -0.79 6.64 6.34
C ASP A 153 -0.84 6.54 4.82
N LYS A 154 -1.84 5.84 4.26
CA LYS A 154 -2.10 5.81 2.81
C LYS A 154 -2.62 7.14 2.26
N LEU A 155 -3.43 7.87 3.04
CA LEU A 155 -3.99 9.17 2.65
C LEU A 155 -3.00 10.32 2.92
N TYR A 156 -2.35 10.31 4.07
CA TYR A 156 -1.41 11.31 4.55
C TYR A 156 -0.03 10.69 4.66
N LYS A 157 0.71 10.77 3.56
CA LYS A 157 2.13 10.42 3.58
C LYS A 157 2.86 11.36 4.54
N GLU A 158 3.76 10.78 5.32
CA GLU A 158 4.58 11.54 6.28
C GLU A 158 5.53 12.52 5.57
N VAL A 159 5.82 12.26 4.30
CA VAL A 159 6.72 13.05 3.45
C VAL A 159 5.98 14.22 2.81
N ALA A 160 6.59 15.42 2.90
CA ALA A 160 6.04 16.61 2.29
C ALA A 160 6.00 16.50 0.76
N GLY A 161 4.93 17.05 0.15
CA GLY A 161 4.76 17.05 -1.31
C GLY A 161 4.28 15.73 -1.92
N THR A 162 4.40 14.60 -1.21
CA THR A 162 3.88 13.30 -1.67
C THR A 162 2.36 13.31 -1.72
N LYS A 163 1.81 12.82 -2.83
CA LYS A 163 0.36 12.62 -3.00
C LYS A 163 -0.06 11.30 -2.34
N SER A 164 -1.34 11.13 -2.03
CA SER A 164 -1.82 9.86 -1.47
C SER A 164 -1.61 8.70 -2.44
N ASP A 165 -1.55 7.47 -1.90
CA ASP A 165 -1.46 6.25 -2.71
C ASP A 165 -2.65 6.10 -3.68
N PHE A 166 -3.78 6.74 -3.34
CA PHE A 166 -4.99 6.71 -4.15
C PHE A 166 -4.97 7.72 -5.31
N TYR A 167 -4.08 8.72 -5.29
CA TYR A 167 -4.00 9.72 -6.36
C TYR A 167 -3.65 9.09 -7.71
N ASP A 168 -2.64 8.22 -7.74
CA ASP A 168 -2.21 7.53 -8.97
C ASP A 168 -3.27 6.56 -9.47
N LEU A 169 -3.98 5.91 -8.54
CA LEU A 169 -5.09 5.03 -8.87
C LEU A 169 -6.23 5.81 -9.54
N ILE A 170 -6.58 7.00 -9.05
CA ILE A 170 -7.57 7.89 -9.67
C ILE A 170 -7.12 8.33 -11.06
N ALA A 171 -5.86 8.76 -11.19
CA ALA A 171 -5.33 9.26 -12.44
C ALA A 171 -5.32 8.17 -13.54
N ARG A 172 -4.93 6.93 -13.19
CA ARG A 172 -4.77 5.83 -14.15
C ARG A 172 -6.08 5.05 -14.39
N GLN A 173 -6.85 4.76 -13.35
CA GLN A 173 -7.98 3.82 -13.41
C GLN A 173 -9.36 4.48 -13.30
N ARG A 174 -9.45 5.79 -13.59
CA ARG A 174 -10.70 6.57 -13.48
C ARG A 174 -11.92 5.87 -14.08
N ARG A 175 -11.79 5.26 -15.26
CA ARG A 175 -12.90 4.58 -15.96
C ARG A 175 -13.36 3.32 -15.22
N TRP A 176 -12.43 2.52 -14.72
CA TRP A 176 -12.74 1.31 -13.96
C TRP A 176 -13.42 1.67 -12.63
N LEU A 177 -12.90 2.69 -11.93
CA LEU A 177 -13.50 3.20 -10.69
C LEU A 177 -14.94 3.70 -10.90
N ILE A 178 -15.20 4.43 -11.98
CA ILE A 178 -16.56 4.87 -12.35
C ILE A 178 -17.45 3.66 -12.66
N GLY A 179 -16.93 2.66 -13.38
CA GLY A 179 -17.63 1.41 -13.67
C GLY A 179 -18.05 0.67 -12.41
N CYS A 180 -17.11 0.43 -11.50
CA CYS A 180 -17.36 -0.21 -10.21
C CYS A 180 -18.38 0.57 -9.36
N GLY A 181 -18.25 1.90 -9.30
CA GLY A 181 -19.21 2.76 -8.60
C GLY A 181 -20.63 2.65 -9.19
N THR A 182 -20.74 2.61 -10.51
CA THR A 182 -22.03 2.46 -11.21
C THR A 182 -22.67 1.11 -10.90
N VAL A 183 -21.89 0.02 -10.99
CA VAL A 183 -22.38 -1.33 -10.66
C VAL A 183 -22.79 -1.42 -9.19
N ALA A 184 -22.03 -0.82 -8.27
CA ALA A 184 -22.39 -0.80 -6.85
C ALA A 184 -23.73 -0.10 -6.60
N VAL A 185 -23.99 1.04 -7.25
CA VAL A 185 -25.28 1.75 -7.15
C VAL A 185 -26.42 0.90 -7.70
N ILE A 186 -26.21 0.23 -8.83
CA ILE A 186 -27.23 -0.66 -9.43
C ILE A 186 -27.52 -1.83 -8.49
N VAL A 187 -26.49 -2.51 -7.96
CA VAL A 187 -26.66 -3.64 -7.05
C VAL A 187 -27.37 -3.20 -5.77
N LEU A 188 -26.98 -2.08 -5.17
CA LEU A 188 -27.67 -1.52 -4.00
C LEU A 188 -29.12 -1.14 -4.31
N GLY A 189 -29.40 -0.58 -5.48
CA GLY A 189 -30.75 -0.27 -5.95
C GLY A 189 -31.60 -1.53 -6.13
N ILE A 190 -31.04 -2.59 -6.71
CA ILE A 190 -31.71 -3.89 -6.84
C ILE A 190 -31.98 -4.49 -5.47
N VAL A 191 -31.00 -4.51 -4.56
CA VAL A 191 -31.18 -5.02 -3.19
C VAL A 191 -32.25 -4.23 -2.42
N GLY A 192 -32.23 -2.90 -2.50
CA GLY A 192 -33.21 -2.04 -1.85
C GLY A 192 -34.63 -2.22 -2.40
N THR A 193 -34.79 -2.48 -3.70
CA THR A 193 -36.10 -2.70 -4.33
C THR A 193 -36.60 -4.14 -4.21
N THR A 194 -35.70 -5.13 -4.21
CA THR A 194 -36.03 -6.56 -4.05
C THR A 194 -36.28 -6.96 -2.60
N GLY A 195 -35.76 -6.23 -1.61
CA GLY A 195 -36.16 -6.40 -0.20
C GLY A 195 -37.66 -6.18 0.07
N ILE A 196 -38.41 -5.67 -0.91
CA ILE A 196 -39.87 -5.54 -0.90
C ILE A 196 -40.56 -6.83 -1.45
N LEU A 197 -39.83 -7.75 -2.10
CA LEU A 197 -40.33 -8.91 -2.84
C LEU A 197 -39.72 -10.27 -2.40
N ARG A 198 -40.18 -10.76 -1.24
CA ARG A 198 -40.34 -12.17 -0.80
C ARG A 198 -39.15 -13.16 -0.77
N GLN A 199 -38.73 -13.47 0.47
CA GLN A 199 -38.57 -14.73 1.21
C GLN A 199 -37.68 -15.89 0.72
N VAL A 200 -37.34 -16.03 -0.56
CA VAL A 200 -36.40 -17.08 -1.03
C VAL A 200 -35.24 -16.51 -1.83
N VAL A 201 -35.47 -15.38 -2.53
CA VAL A 201 -34.40 -14.54 -3.10
C VAL A 201 -33.63 -13.81 -1.98
N ASP A 202 -34.24 -13.66 -0.79
CA ASP A 202 -33.77 -12.84 0.32
C ASP A 202 -32.40 -13.24 0.88
N THR A 203 -32.06 -14.52 0.98
CA THR A 203 -30.84 -14.92 1.71
C THR A 203 -29.60 -14.90 0.83
N TRP A 204 -29.71 -15.34 -0.43
CA TRP A 204 -28.58 -15.43 -1.35
C TRP A 204 -28.12 -14.06 -1.85
N ILE A 205 -29.02 -13.08 -1.95
CA ILE A 205 -28.66 -11.73 -2.39
C ILE A 205 -27.67 -11.08 -1.43
N TYR A 206 -27.75 -11.36 -0.13
CA TYR A 206 -26.79 -10.86 0.85
C TYR A 206 -25.41 -11.52 0.70
N VAL A 207 -25.36 -12.81 0.37
CA VAL A 207 -24.10 -13.52 0.09
C VAL A 207 -23.44 -12.96 -1.16
N LEU A 208 -24.22 -12.74 -2.23
CA LEU A 208 -23.73 -12.16 -3.47
C LEU A 208 -23.28 -10.70 -3.28
N LEU A 209 -24.00 -9.91 -2.49
CA LEU A 209 -23.61 -8.56 -2.12
C LEU A 209 -22.29 -8.55 -1.33
N GLN A 210 -22.14 -9.47 -0.38
CA GLN A 210 -20.90 -9.65 0.39
C GLN A 210 -19.71 -9.99 -0.50
N LEU A 211 -19.91 -10.90 -1.46
CA LEU A 211 -18.91 -11.31 -2.43
C LEU A 211 -18.53 -10.13 -3.35
N PHE A 212 -19.53 -9.41 -3.86
CA PHE A 212 -19.34 -8.23 -4.70
C PHE A 212 -18.51 -7.15 -3.99
N LEU A 213 -18.86 -6.81 -2.74
CA LEU A 213 -18.11 -5.83 -1.96
C LEU A 213 -16.65 -6.24 -1.79
N THR A 214 -16.40 -7.53 -1.47
CA THR A 214 -15.03 -8.05 -1.34
C THR A 214 -14.26 -7.95 -2.66
N VAL A 215 -14.86 -8.39 -3.78
CA VAL A 215 -14.20 -8.41 -5.10
C VAL A 215 -13.89 -7.00 -5.60
N VAL A 216 -14.75 -6.01 -5.34
CA VAL A 216 -14.53 -4.63 -5.80
C VAL A 216 -13.54 -3.88 -4.90
N SER A 217 -13.58 -4.12 -3.59
CA SER A 217 -12.70 -3.42 -2.64
C SER A 217 -11.29 -4.03 -2.56
N ALA A 218 -11.11 -5.32 -2.84
CA ALA A 218 -9.80 -5.98 -2.77
C ALA A 218 -8.74 -5.34 -3.69
N PRO A 219 -8.99 -5.09 -4.99
CA PRO A 219 -8.01 -4.44 -5.86
C PRO A 219 -7.66 -3.03 -5.40
N LEU A 220 -8.62 -2.28 -4.83
CA LEU A 220 -8.38 -0.93 -4.29
C LEU A 220 -7.45 -0.98 -3.08
N TRP A 221 -7.65 -1.97 -2.20
CA TRP A 221 -6.81 -2.18 -1.03
C TRP A 221 -5.37 -2.56 -1.42
N ILE A 222 -5.23 -3.50 -2.35
CA ILE A 222 -3.94 -4.02 -2.85
C ILE A 222 -3.19 -2.95 -3.66
N ALA A 223 -3.87 -2.20 -4.52
CA ALA A 223 -3.23 -1.16 -5.33
C ALA A 223 -2.65 -0.02 -4.45
N GLY A 224 -3.30 0.26 -3.32
CA GLY A 224 -2.75 1.16 -2.30
C GLY A 224 -1.57 0.59 -1.51
N GLU A 225 -1.26 -0.70 -1.62
CA GLU A 225 -0.04 -1.32 -1.05
C GLU A 225 1.10 -1.42 -2.08
N LEU A 226 0.77 -1.57 -3.38
CA LEU A 226 1.75 -1.73 -4.46
C LEU A 226 2.42 -0.43 -4.91
N THR A 227 1.87 0.73 -4.54
CA THR A 227 2.43 2.05 -4.90
C THR A 227 3.58 2.49 -4.00
N SER A 228 3.83 1.81 -2.88
CA SER A 228 5.06 2.00 -2.11
C SER A 228 6.20 1.17 -2.73
N THR A 229 7.31 1.82 -3.11
CA THR A 229 8.57 1.15 -3.44
C THR A 229 8.83 0.02 -2.44
N SER A 230 9.06 -1.21 -2.90
CA SER A 230 9.22 -2.36 -2.00
C SER A 230 10.31 -2.07 -0.96
N PRO A 231 9.97 -1.92 0.34
CA PRO A 231 10.94 -1.59 1.38
C PRO A 231 12.04 -2.66 1.53
N ARG A 232 11.81 -3.82 0.90
CA ARG A 232 12.73 -4.94 0.83
C ARG A 232 13.88 -4.67 -0.15
N ALA A 233 13.58 -4.16 -1.35
CA ALA A 233 14.61 -3.88 -2.35
C ALA A 233 15.50 -2.70 -1.93
N VAL A 234 14.91 -1.64 -1.38
CA VAL A 234 15.65 -0.50 -0.81
C VAL A 234 16.64 -0.97 0.27
N ARG A 235 16.19 -1.85 1.19
CA ARG A 235 17.06 -2.43 2.22
C ARG A 235 18.18 -3.30 1.67
N ALA A 236 17.93 -4.07 0.60
CA ALA A 236 18.97 -4.86 -0.03
C ALA A 236 20.03 -3.98 -0.70
N VAL A 237 19.61 -2.94 -1.44
CA VAL A 237 20.53 -1.96 -2.04
C VAL A 237 21.33 -1.24 -0.94
N ALA A 238 20.68 -0.85 0.16
CA ALA A 238 21.38 -0.27 1.32
C ALA A 238 22.41 -1.23 1.92
N LYS A 239 22.10 -2.53 2.03
CA LYS A 239 23.07 -3.55 2.47
C LYS A 239 24.27 -3.67 1.52
N LEU A 240 24.03 -3.66 0.20
CA LEU A 240 25.10 -3.72 -0.79
C LEU A 240 26.03 -2.50 -0.68
N LEU A 241 25.45 -1.29 -0.62
CA LEU A 241 26.22 -0.06 -0.47
C LEU A 241 27.00 -0.02 0.85
N LYS A 242 26.42 -0.51 1.96
CA LYS A 242 27.16 -0.68 3.23
C LYS A 242 28.31 -1.68 3.10
N GLY A 243 28.14 -2.74 2.31
CA GLY A 243 29.21 -3.67 1.97
C GLY A 243 30.38 -2.99 1.26
N MET A 244 30.14 -1.88 0.57
CA MET A 244 31.15 -1.03 -0.05
C MET A 244 31.59 0.14 0.84
N ASP A 245 31.36 0.04 2.15
CA ASP A 245 31.76 1.03 3.17
C ASP A 245 31.05 2.40 3.06
N TYR A 246 29.93 2.51 2.32
CA TYR A 246 29.09 3.70 2.34
C TYR A 246 28.27 3.82 3.64
N GLN A 247 28.24 5.02 4.20
CA GLN A 247 27.27 5.45 5.19
C GLN A 247 25.92 5.70 4.51
N ILE A 248 24.85 5.12 5.05
CA ILE A 248 23.53 5.15 4.44
C ILE A 248 22.54 5.91 5.32
N THR A 249 21.93 6.93 4.74
CA THR A 249 20.72 7.57 5.28
C THR A 249 19.52 7.11 4.46
N GLU A 250 18.66 6.31 5.08
CA GLU A 250 17.41 5.87 4.44
C GLU A 250 16.42 7.04 4.39
N SER A 251 15.80 7.27 3.22
CA SER A 251 14.83 8.34 2.97
C SER A 251 15.30 9.69 3.53
N PRO A 252 16.34 10.32 2.96
CA PRO A 252 16.91 11.56 3.49
C PRO A 252 15.84 12.67 3.50
N ARG A 253 15.55 13.24 4.68
CA ARG A 253 14.59 14.34 4.86
C ARG A 253 15.18 15.43 5.74
N THR A 254 14.92 16.67 5.34
CA THR A 254 15.36 17.89 6.05
C THR A 254 14.32 18.37 7.05
N GLY A 255 13.04 18.05 6.82
CA GLY A 255 11.91 18.62 7.55
C GLY A 255 11.58 20.06 7.13
N ASP A 256 12.19 20.56 6.06
CA ASP A 256 11.80 21.81 5.39
C ASP A 256 10.77 21.51 4.29
N GLU A 257 9.63 22.20 4.34
CA GLU A 257 8.53 22.04 3.39
C GLU A 257 8.90 22.46 1.96
N ALA A 258 9.96 23.26 1.78
CA ALA A 258 10.45 23.67 0.48
C ALA A 258 11.31 22.60 -0.21
N PHE A 259 12.14 21.87 0.56
CA PHE A 259 13.11 20.91 0.03
C PHE A 259 12.61 19.47 0.04
N ASP A 260 11.89 19.04 1.08
CA ASP A 260 11.41 17.66 1.20
C ASP A 260 10.57 17.16 0.01
N PRO A 261 9.74 17.99 -0.68
CA PRO A 261 9.06 17.58 -1.91
C PRO A 261 9.99 17.18 -3.06
N LEU A 262 11.21 17.72 -3.12
CA LEU A 262 12.22 17.38 -4.12
C LEU A 262 12.88 16.03 -3.78
N LEU A 263 13.07 15.76 -2.49
CA LEU A 263 13.73 14.55 -1.98
C LEU A 263 12.83 13.30 -1.97
N ILE A 264 11.56 13.45 -2.33
CA ILE A 264 10.54 12.39 -2.34
C ILE A 264 10.97 11.13 -3.11
N ASN A 265 11.75 11.33 -4.18
CA ASN A 265 12.18 10.29 -5.10
C ASN A 265 13.48 9.61 -4.65
N VAL A 266 14.15 10.13 -3.62
CA VAL A 266 15.40 9.58 -3.08
C VAL A 266 15.04 8.59 -1.98
N ASP A 267 15.35 7.33 -2.24
CA ASP A 267 15.15 6.23 -1.30
C ASP A 267 16.33 6.13 -0.32
N LEU A 268 17.56 6.38 -0.79
CA LEU A 268 18.79 6.34 0.02
C LEU A 268 19.70 7.52 -0.34
N LEU A 269 20.37 8.08 0.66
CA LEU A 269 21.59 8.87 0.47
C LEU A 269 22.76 8.01 0.93
N ALA A 270 23.72 7.77 0.05
CA ALA A 270 24.92 6.99 0.33
C ALA A 270 26.16 7.88 0.28
N TYR A 271 27.05 7.78 1.28
CA TYR A 271 28.27 8.59 1.36
C TYR A 271 29.44 7.80 1.96
N ASP A 272 30.58 7.74 1.27
CA ASP A 272 31.79 7.02 1.74
C ASP A 272 32.90 7.94 2.28
N GLY A 273 32.72 9.27 2.20
CA GLY A 273 33.75 10.26 2.51
C GLY A 273 34.29 11.00 1.29
N GLU A 274 34.22 10.39 0.11
CA GLU A 274 34.75 10.91 -1.16
C GLU A 274 33.69 11.01 -2.28
N HIS A 275 32.62 10.23 -2.20
CA HIS A 275 31.52 10.19 -3.15
C HIS A 275 30.18 10.15 -2.42
N ALA A 276 29.22 10.94 -2.91
CA ALA A 276 27.85 10.96 -2.41
C ALA A 276 26.86 10.60 -3.52
N PHE A 277 25.92 9.71 -3.24
CA PHE A 277 24.90 9.29 -4.19
C PHE A 277 23.48 9.50 -3.66
N ALA A 278 22.63 10.17 -4.45
CA ALA A 278 21.19 10.18 -4.26
C ALA A 278 20.58 8.99 -5.00
N VAL A 279 20.23 7.93 -4.28
CA VAL A 279 19.82 6.66 -4.85
C VAL A 279 18.29 6.53 -4.88
N GLN A 280 17.75 6.21 -6.05
CA GLN A 280 16.37 5.76 -6.24
C GLN A 280 16.36 4.29 -6.67
N VAL A 281 15.55 3.47 -5.99
CA VAL A 281 15.40 2.04 -6.28
C VAL A 281 14.06 1.78 -6.95
N ARG A 282 14.06 1.20 -8.15
CA ARG A 282 12.85 0.81 -8.87
C ARG A 282 12.76 -0.70 -8.99
N THR A 283 11.56 -1.23 -8.75
CA THR A 283 11.26 -2.67 -8.87
C THR A 283 10.03 -2.88 -9.74
N GLU A 284 9.96 -4.01 -10.44
CA GLU A 284 8.87 -4.36 -11.37
C GLU A 284 7.47 -4.29 -10.72
N GLY A 285 7.38 -4.35 -9.39
CA GLY A 285 6.13 -4.27 -8.62
C GLY A 285 5.71 -2.87 -8.15
N GLY A 286 6.58 -1.86 -8.22
CA GLY A 286 6.34 -0.54 -7.63
C GLY A 286 5.63 0.49 -8.53
N SER A 287 5.71 0.30 -9.86
CA SER A 287 4.99 1.09 -10.86
C SER A 287 4.80 0.25 -12.11
N SER A 288 3.59 0.22 -12.66
CA SER A 288 3.28 -0.55 -13.88
C SER A 288 3.91 0.01 -15.16
N ALA A 289 4.61 1.14 -15.09
CA ALA A 289 5.31 1.74 -16.20
C ALA A 289 6.82 1.67 -15.94
N PRO A 290 7.63 1.21 -16.92
CA PRO A 290 9.08 1.29 -16.84
C PRO A 290 9.50 2.72 -16.50
N PRO A 291 10.55 2.92 -15.68
CA PRO A 291 11.07 4.25 -15.41
C PRO A 291 11.52 4.90 -16.72
N ASP A 292 11.15 6.17 -16.89
CA ASP A 292 11.49 6.96 -18.07
C ASP A 292 12.52 8.06 -17.72
N TRP A 293 12.94 8.81 -18.73
CA TRP A 293 13.88 9.93 -18.58
C TRP A 293 13.36 11.02 -17.62
N THR A 294 12.04 11.11 -17.40
CA THR A 294 11.47 12.10 -16.46
C THR A 294 11.75 11.71 -15.01
N ALA A 295 11.77 10.40 -14.70
CA ALA A 295 12.18 9.91 -13.40
C ALA A 295 13.66 10.22 -13.12
N ALA A 296 14.54 10.05 -14.11
CA ALA A 296 15.95 10.41 -13.98
C ALA A 296 16.15 11.92 -13.82
N SER A 297 15.43 12.75 -14.58
CA SER A 297 15.47 14.21 -14.43
C SER A 297 14.97 14.67 -13.05
N ALA A 298 13.95 14.02 -12.51
CA ALA A 298 13.46 14.30 -11.16
C ALA A 298 14.49 13.91 -10.09
N LEU A 299 15.24 12.83 -10.31
CA LEU A 299 16.32 12.41 -9.42
C LEU A 299 17.52 13.36 -9.46
N GLN A 300 17.89 13.89 -10.63
CA GLN A 300 18.90 14.95 -10.75
C GLN A 300 18.55 16.18 -9.93
N ASN A 301 17.31 16.66 -10.03
CA ASN A 301 16.85 17.80 -9.23
C ASN A 301 16.90 17.49 -7.72
N ALA A 302 16.67 16.24 -7.33
CA ALA A 302 16.76 15.82 -5.94
C ALA A 302 18.21 15.74 -5.44
N ALA A 303 19.13 15.28 -6.29
CA ALA A 303 20.57 15.32 -6.06
C ALA A 303 21.05 16.77 -5.84
N TRP A 304 20.71 17.70 -6.73
CA TRP A 304 21.03 19.12 -6.56
C TRP A 304 20.42 19.73 -5.31
N ALA A 305 19.19 19.34 -4.96
CA ALA A 305 18.60 19.77 -3.70
C ALA A 305 19.40 19.26 -2.50
N LEU A 306 19.92 18.01 -2.56
CA LEU A 306 20.79 17.43 -1.54
C LEU A 306 22.17 18.07 -1.48
N ASP A 307 22.66 18.70 -2.55
CA ASP A 307 23.90 19.49 -2.48
C ASP A 307 23.72 20.70 -1.55
N ASP A 308 22.59 21.40 -1.68
CA ASP A 308 22.27 22.59 -0.89
C ASP A 308 22.06 22.25 0.60
N VAL A 309 21.46 21.09 0.90
CA VAL A 309 21.13 20.65 2.27
C VAL A 309 22.06 19.56 2.81
N GLY A 310 23.08 19.18 2.05
CA GLY A 310 24.02 18.10 2.36
C GLY A 310 24.69 18.21 3.73
N PRO A 311 25.06 19.42 4.20
CA PRO A 311 25.63 19.59 5.54
C PRO A 311 24.72 19.09 6.67
N ASP A 312 23.39 19.13 6.51
CA ASP A 312 22.45 18.63 7.52
C ASP A 312 22.51 17.10 7.67
N PHE A 313 23.03 16.41 6.65
CA PHE A 313 23.27 14.97 6.62
C PHE A 313 24.74 14.62 6.90
N GLY A 314 25.58 15.59 7.26
CA GLY A 314 27.00 15.38 7.54
C GLY A 314 27.88 15.26 6.29
N LEU A 315 27.39 15.67 5.12
CA LEU A 315 28.21 15.74 3.90
C LEU A 315 29.20 16.91 4.00
N THR A 316 30.48 16.65 3.72
CA THR A 316 31.58 17.62 3.94
C THR A 316 31.93 18.51 2.74
N SER A 317 30.97 18.78 1.84
CA SER A 317 31.10 19.59 0.60
C SER A 317 31.52 18.80 -0.65
N GLN A 318 30.63 17.96 -1.15
CA GLN A 318 30.76 17.31 -2.46
C GLN A 318 29.43 17.30 -3.20
N GLU A 319 29.51 17.25 -4.53
CA GLU A 319 28.39 17.09 -5.44
C GLU A 319 27.78 15.69 -5.24
N VAL A 320 26.48 15.65 -4.99
CA VAL A 320 25.68 14.45 -4.79
C VAL A 320 25.25 13.96 -6.17
N GLU A 321 25.76 12.80 -6.57
CA GLU A 321 25.50 12.25 -7.88
C GLU A 321 24.18 11.45 -7.89
N PRO A 322 23.29 11.66 -8.87
CA PRO A 322 22.04 10.92 -8.95
C PRO A 322 22.29 9.48 -9.42
N CYS A 323 21.69 8.50 -8.72
CA CYS A 323 21.83 7.07 -9.04
C CYS A 323 20.49 6.34 -9.04
N MET A 324 20.15 5.69 -10.15
CA MET A 324 18.95 4.87 -10.29
C MET A 324 19.32 3.39 -10.34
N VAL A 325 18.80 2.61 -9.39
CA VAL A 325 18.99 1.15 -9.33
C VAL A 325 17.70 0.46 -9.78
N LEU A 326 17.77 -0.27 -10.89
CA LEU A 326 16.68 -1.04 -11.46
C LEU A 326 16.80 -2.50 -11.04
N VAL A 327 15.76 -3.05 -10.41
CA VAL A 327 15.76 -4.44 -9.92
C VAL A 327 14.70 -5.25 -10.65
N GLY A 328 15.15 -6.17 -11.50
CA GLY A 328 14.30 -7.01 -12.34
C GLY A 328 13.47 -6.20 -13.34
N ILE A 329 13.97 -5.04 -13.77
CA ILE A 329 13.33 -4.19 -14.80
C ILE A 329 14.40 -3.86 -15.85
N GLU A 330 14.04 -4.00 -17.12
CA GLU A 330 14.84 -3.46 -18.22
C GLU A 330 14.56 -1.96 -18.39
N PRO A 331 15.59 -1.10 -18.44
CA PRO A 331 15.42 0.32 -18.73
C PRO A 331 14.93 0.53 -20.16
N ASP A 332 14.09 1.55 -20.36
CA ASP A 332 13.75 2.02 -21.71
C ASP A 332 15.00 2.57 -22.41
N LYS A 333 15.05 2.46 -23.73
CA LYS A 333 16.18 2.92 -24.57
C LYS A 333 16.52 4.39 -24.30
N ARG A 334 15.51 5.24 -24.12
CA ARG A 334 15.69 6.66 -23.81
C ARG A 334 16.36 6.90 -22.47
N LEU A 335 16.10 6.04 -21.49
CA LEU A 335 16.72 6.14 -20.17
C LEU A 335 18.20 5.74 -20.23
N ARG A 336 18.54 4.72 -21.03
CA ARG A 336 19.94 4.36 -21.31
C ARG A 336 20.69 5.47 -22.05
N GLU A 337 20.09 6.02 -23.11
CA GLU A 337 20.66 7.15 -23.85
C GLU A 337 20.91 8.35 -22.92
N PHE A 338 19.94 8.68 -22.05
CA PHE A 338 20.08 9.77 -21.07
C PHE A 338 21.18 9.50 -20.02
N SER A 339 21.40 8.24 -19.61
CA SER A 339 22.48 7.90 -18.68
C SER A 339 23.85 8.02 -19.34
N ALA A 340 23.95 7.61 -20.61
CA ALA A 340 25.19 7.69 -21.39
C ALA A 340 25.65 9.13 -21.66
N GLU A 341 24.74 10.11 -21.65
CA GLU A 341 25.07 11.54 -21.75
C GLU A 341 25.72 12.11 -20.48
N GLY A 342 25.92 11.29 -19.42
CA GLY A 342 26.69 11.63 -18.23
C GLY A 342 25.89 12.34 -17.14
N GLY A 343 24.56 12.32 -17.23
CA GLY A 343 23.71 13.04 -16.28
C GLY A 343 23.36 12.27 -15.00
N PHE A 344 23.46 10.95 -14.98
CA PHE A 344 23.13 10.12 -13.81
C PHE A 344 23.61 8.67 -13.96
N TRP A 345 23.80 8.00 -12.83
CA TRP A 345 24.17 6.59 -12.76
C TRP A 345 22.97 5.68 -12.94
N LEU A 346 23.07 4.71 -13.85
CA LEU A 346 22.08 3.67 -14.04
C LEU A 346 22.69 2.31 -13.71
N VAL A 347 22.12 1.64 -12.71
CA VAL A 347 22.55 0.32 -12.25
C VAL A 347 21.43 -0.69 -12.52
N GLU A 348 21.75 -1.76 -13.25
CA GLU A 348 20.81 -2.82 -13.58
C GLU A 348 21.10 -4.08 -12.72
N VAL A 349 20.15 -4.47 -11.86
CA VAL A 349 20.15 -5.74 -11.12
C VAL A 349 19.16 -6.69 -11.81
N PRO A 350 19.65 -7.69 -12.56
CA PRO A 350 18.84 -8.43 -13.52
C PRO A 350 17.79 -9.35 -12.87
N ASP A 351 18.06 -9.87 -11.68
CA ASP A 351 17.18 -10.83 -11.00
C ASP A 351 16.76 -10.35 -9.61
N LYS A 352 15.46 -10.49 -9.31
CA LYS A 352 14.90 -10.26 -7.98
C LYS A 352 15.43 -11.27 -6.96
N GLY A 353 15.84 -12.46 -7.39
CA GLY A 353 16.49 -13.45 -6.53
C GLY A 353 17.74 -12.92 -5.83
N VAL A 354 18.44 -11.95 -6.44
CA VAL A 354 19.60 -11.27 -5.84
C VAL A 354 19.19 -10.50 -4.58
N ILE A 355 18.01 -9.86 -4.56
CA ILE A 355 17.50 -9.16 -3.38
C ILE A 355 17.29 -10.12 -2.23
N ASP A 356 16.75 -11.32 -2.51
CA ASP A 356 16.54 -12.33 -1.48
C ASP A 356 17.86 -12.87 -0.93
N GLN A 357 18.84 -13.11 -1.82
CA GLN A 357 20.18 -13.51 -1.44
C GLN A 357 20.85 -12.48 -0.53
N VAL A 358 20.91 -11.22 -0.94
CA VAL A 358 21.54 -10.11 -0.18
C VAL A 358 20.92 -9.93 1.20
N ILE A 359 19.60 -10.11 1.30
CA ILE A 359 18.92 -9.97 2.59
C ILE A 359 19.29 -11.11 3.54
N LEU A 360 19.40 -12.34 3.02
CA LEU A 360 19.73 -13.53 3.80
C LEU A 360 21.23 -13.64 4.13
N THR A 361 22.10 -12.99 3.35
CA THR A 361 23.53 -12.95 3.63
C THR A 361 23.81 -12.10 4.88
N GLU A 362 24.44 -12.73 5.87
CA GLU A 362 24.96 -12.09 7.08
C GLU A 362 26.48 -11.91 7.03
N ASP A 363 27.19 -12.69 6.20
CA ASP A 363 28.64 -12.58 6.06
C ASP A 363 29.03 -11.31 5.28
N GLU A 364 29.94 -10.52 5.85
CA GLU A 364 30.41 -9.26 5.27
C GLU A 364 31.28 -9.49 4.02
N GLY A 365 31.99 -10.64 3.95
CA GLY A 365 32.80 -11.01 2.80
C GLY A 365 31.94 -11.27 1.56
N ASP A 366 30.94 -12.13 1.71
CA ASP A 366 29.97 -12.44 0.67
C ASP A 366 29.18 -11.19 0.22
N LEU A 367 28.79 -10.32 1.17
CA LEU A 367 28.13 -9.05 0.86
C LEU A 367 29.01 -8.10 0.05
N ARG A 368 30.31 -8.01 0.37
CA ARG A 368 31.29 -7.23 -0.41
C ARG A 368 31.44 -7.75 -1.82
N GLU A 369 31.46 -9.08 -2.00
CA GLU A 369 31.56 -9.69 -3.32
C GLU A 369 30.32 -9.40 -4.17
N LEU A 370 29.12 -9.60 -3.59
CA LEU A 370 27.86 -9.25 -4.24
C LEU A 370 27.78 -7.75 -4.58
N ALA A 371 28.24 -6.88 -3.67
CA ALA A 371 28.24 -5.45 -3.91
C ALA A 371 29.18 -5.05 -5.04
N ARG A 372 30.40 -5.62 -5.10
CA ARG A 372 31.30 -5.41 -6.24
C ARG A 372 30.72 -5.95 -7.55
N GLN A 373 30.04 -7.09 -7.51
CA GLN A 373 29.44 -7.70 -8.69
C GLN A 373 28.35 -6.82 -9.31
N TYR A 374 27.44 -6.28 -8.48
CA TYR A 374 26.26 -5.57 -8.97
C TYR A 374 26.35 -4.05 -8.93
N LEU A 375 27.15 -3.48 -8.02
CA LEU A 375 27.32 -2.03 -7.83
C LEU A 375 28.76 -1.56 -8.10
N GLY A 376 29.67 -2.44 -8.54
CA GLY A 376 31.09 -2.12 -8.70
C GLY A 376 31.38 -0.92 -9.62
N ALA A 377 30.52 -0.67 -10.60
CA ALA A 377 30.61 0.50 -11.47
C ALA A 377 30.54 1.83 -10.69
N LEU A 378 29.75 1.88 -9.59
CA LEU A 378 29.67 3.06 -8.73
C LEU A 378 30.99 3.33 -8.00
N ALA A 379 31.63 2.30 -7.45
CA ALA A 379 32.93 2.46 -6.78
C ALA A 379 34.09 2.73 -7.73
N ALA A 380 33.99 2.31 -8.99
CA ALA A 380 35.02 2.58 -9.99
C ALA A 380 34.97 4.01 -10.54
N GLY A 381 33.87 4.74 -10.31
CA GLY A 381 33.65 6.03 -10.97
C GLY A 381 33.56 5.91 -12.49
N GLU A 382 33.20 4.73 -13.01
CA GLU A 382 33.03 4.48 -14.44
C GLU A 382 31.54 4.43 -14.82
N HIS A 383 31.01 5.49 -15.45
CA HIS A 383 29.66 5.46 -16.00
C HIS A 383 29.48 4.23 -16.90
N ALA A 384 28.38 3.49 -16.68
CA ALA A 384 28.11 2.23 -17.35
C ALA A 384 28.32 2.36 -18.87
N GLN A 385 29.41 1.78 -19.37
CA GLN A 385 29.60 1.60 -20.80
C GLN A 385 28.55 0.58 -21.25
N SER A 386 27.69 0.99 -22.19
CA SER A 386 26.77 0.08 -22.86
C SER A 386 27.55 -1.17 -23.27
N PRO A 387 27.09 -2.39 -22.93
CA PRO A 387 27.75 -3.60 -23.39
C PRO A 387 27.81 -3.53 -24.92
N ASP A 388 29.02 -3.37 -25.42
CA ASP A 388 29.35 -3.10 -26.81
C ASP A 388 28.69 -4.16 -27.69
N ASP A 389 27.93 -3.70 -28.69
CA ASP A 389 27.42 -4.54 -29.76
C ASP A 389 28.63 -5.29 -30.36
N GLY A 390 28.60 -6.63 -30.24
CA GLY A 390 29.74 -7.47 -30.58
C GLY A 390 30.31 -7.20 -31.99
N PRO A 391 31.62 -7.41 -32.17
CA PRO A 391 32.34 -6.98 -33.36
C PRO A 391 31.90 -7.72 -34.62
N ASP A 392 31.66 -6.94 -35.67
CA ASP A 392 31.90 -7.22 -37.07
C ASP A 392 31.68 -8.67 -37.54
N GLY A 393 30.50 -8.90 -38.12
CA GLY A 393 30.29 -10.01 -39.05
C GLY A 393 31.32 -9.95 -40.21
N PRO A 394 31.91 -11.08 -40.61
CA PRO A 394 32.97 -11.09 -41.60
C PRO A 394 32.41 -10.91 -43.01
N GLY A 395 33.03 -10.00 -43.76
CA GLY A 395 33.34 -10.25 -45.17
C GLY A 395 32.23 -9.99 -46.18
N GLY A 396 32.07 -8.72 -46.56
CA GLY A 396 31.64 -8.37 -47.91
C GLY A 396 32.85 -8.07 -48.80
N GLN A 397 33.30 -9.02 -49.62
CA GLN A 397 33.93 -8.76 -50.93
C GLN A 397 33.70 -9.92 -51.92
N ARG A 398 33.06 -9.55 -53.04
CA ARG A 398 32.92 -10.22 -54.35
C ARG A 398 31.89 -11.33 -54.52
#